data_AF-A0A560WI86-F1
#
_entry.id   AF-A0A560WI86-F1
#
_cell.length_a   1.000
_cell.length_b   1.000
_cell.length_c   1.000
_cell.angle_alpha   90.00
_cell.angle_beta   90.00
_cell.angle_gamma   90.00
#
_symmetry.space_group_name_H-M   'P 1'
#
loop_
_entity.id
_entity.type
_entity.pdbx_description
1 polymer ?
#
loop_
_entity_poly.entity_id
_entity_poly.type
_entity_poly.pdbx_seq_one_letter_code
_entity_poly.pdbx_strand_id
1 'polypeptide(L)'
;MTVTEQIHSHVLKVRPSAWTPAVETGGGIRDGAWVAELTGDVLTGWPKGMRLIVRKERPHPGAQLRITDADGLRLTCFATNTTNLPIAELELRHRLRARAEDRIRNARATCPCTTRPKTASGWRSYRSPSTCWPGCRCSL
;
A
#
# COMPACT_ATOMS: atom_id res chain seq x y z
N MET A 1 4.50 -6.78 0.39
CA MET A 1 5.63 -7.14 -0.50
C MET A 1 6.87 -6.53 0.10
N THR A 2 7.90 -7.31 0.40
CA THR A 2 9.15 -6.81 0.99
C THR A 2 10.04 -6.27 -0.13
N VAL A 3 10.64 -5.10 0.08
CA VAL A 3 11.67 -4.58 -0.84
C VAL A 3 12.89 -5.49 -0.70
N THR A 4 13.29 -6.16 -1.78
CA THR A 4 14.46 -7.03 -1.83
C THR A 4 15.67 -6.26 -2.35
N GLU A 5 16.87 -6.80 -2.12
CA GLU A 5 18.14 -6.26 -2.65
C GLU A 5 18.11 -6.09 -4.19
N GLN A 6 17.46 -7.01 -4.88
CA GLN A 6 17.27 -6.92 -6.33
C GLN A 6 16.42 -5.70 -6.72
N ILE A 7 15.35 -5.40 -5.98
CA ILE A 7 14.54 -4.19 -6.23
C ILE A 7 15.37 -2.95 -5.93
N HIS A 8 16.13 -2.94 -4.83
CA HIS A 8 17.00 -1.82 -4.45
C HIS A 8 18.03 -1.48 -5.54
N SER A 9 18.78 -2.47 -6.02
CA SER A 9 19.76 -2.27 -7.10
C SER A 9 19.13 -1.77 -8.41
N HIS A 10 17.89 -2.16 -8.73
CA HIS A 10 17.18 -1.65 -9.90
C HIS A 10 16.72 -0.21 -9.72
N VAL A 11 16.26 0.15 -8.52
CA VAL A 11 15.85 1.52 -8.18
C VAL A 11 17.02 2.50 -8.36
N LEU A 12 18.25 2.09 -8.06
CA LEU A 12 19.46 2.92 -8.27
C LEU A 12 19.79 3.15 -9.75
N LYS A 13 19.38 2.25 -10.65
CA LYS A 13 19.58 2.40 -12.10
C LYS A 13 18.53 3.29 -12.78
N VAL A 14 17.43 3.60 -12.08
CA VAL A 14 16.36 4.44 -12.63
C VAL A 14 16.85 5.87 -12.78
N ARG A 15 16.78 6.39 -14.01
CA ARG A 15 17.14 7.78 -14.31
C ARG A 15 16.29 8.77 -13.50
N PRO A 16 16.86 9.88 -13.01
CA PRO A 16 16.12 10.93 -12.29
C PRO A 16 14.88 11.43 -13.04
N SER A 17 14.94 11.49 -14.38
CA SER A 17 13.83 11.93 -15.24
C SER A 17 12.61 11.01 -15.26
N ALA A 18 12.74 9.75 -14.82
CA ALA A 18 11.63 8.81 -14.74
C ALA A 18 10.83 8.94 -13.44
N TRP A 19 11.33 9.73 -12.47
CA TRP A 19 10.65 9.98 -11.20
C TRP A 19 9.61 11.08 -11.38
N THR A 20 8.35 10.73 -11.16
CA THR A 20 7.23 11.66 -11.15
C THR A 20 6.92 12.05 -9.71
N PRO A 21 6.73 13.34 -9.39
CA PRO A 21 6.31 13.74 -8.06
C PRO A 21 4.93 13.15 -7.73
N ALA A 22 4.73 12.72 -6.48
CA ALA A 22 3.45 12.19 -6.04
C ALA A 22 2.39 13.29 -5.96
N VAL A 23 1.14 12.97 -6.31
CA VAL A 23 0.00 13.89 -6.27
C VAL A 23 -0.91 13.57 -5.09
N GLU A 24 -1.51 14.61 -4.52
CA GLU A 24 -2.61 14.49 -3.55
C GLU A 24 -3.97 14.59 -4.23
N THR A 25 -5.03 14.21 -3.51
CA THR A 25 -6.42 14.22 -4.01
C THR A 25 -6.91 15.59 -4.49
N GLY A 26 -6.26 16.68 -4.07
CA GLY A 26 -6.57 18.06 -4.49
C GLY A 26 -5.72 18.58 -5.65
N GLY A 27 -4.93 17.73 -6.32
CA GLY A 27 -4.02 18.14 -7.40
C GLY A 27 -2.72 18.81 -6.91
N GLY A 28 -2.55 18.97 -5.60
CA GLY A 28 -1.29 19.43 -5.01
C GLY A 28 -0.18 18.40 -5.19
N ILE A 29 1.00 18.87 -5.59
CA ILE A 29 2.22 18.07 -5.59
C ILE A 29 2.69 17.90 -4.13
N ARG A 30 3.01 16.67 -3.75
CA ARG A 30 3.55 16.39 -2.42
C ARG A 30 5.07 16.44 -2.45
N ASP A 31 5.62 17.51 -1.87
CA ASP A 31 7.06 17.66 -1.72
C ASP A 31 7.65 16.54 -0.84
N GLY A 32 8.71 15.88 -1.34
CA GLY A 32 9.38 14.79 -0.63
C GLY A 32 8.85 13.39 -0.95
N ALA A 33 7.94 13.24 -1.91
CA ALA A 33 7.47 11.94 -2.38
C ALA A 33 7.56 11.83 -3.91
N TRP A 34 8.20 10.77 -4.40
CA TRP A 34 8.38 10.49 -5.82
C TRP A 34 7.95 9.07 -6.15
N VAL A 35 7.47 8.89 -7.38
CA VAL A 35 6.99 7.62 -7.89
C VAL A 35 7.65 7.33 -9.22
N ALA A 36 8.12 6.10 -9.40
CA ALA A 36 8.65 5.62 -10.66
C ALA A 36 8.11 4.21 -10.95
N GLU A 37 8.06 3.88 -12.23
CA GLU A 37 7.77 2.53 -12.68
C GLU A 37 9.07 1.78 -12.97
N LEU A 38 9.17 0.55 -12.46
CA LEU A 38 10.22 -0.40 -12.81
C LEU A 38 9.70 -1.37 -13.87
N THR A 39 10.43 -1.46 -14.97
CA THR A 39 10.12 -2.33 -16.12
C THR A 39 11.27 -3.30 -16.39
N GLY A 40 10.98 -4.42 -17.07
CA GLY A 40 12.00 -5.29 -17.66
C GLY A 40 12.44 -6.43 -16.74
N ASP A 41 13.49 -6.21 -15.96
CA ASP A 41 14.28 -7.31 -15.39
C ASP A 41 13.75 -7.84 -14.05
N VAL A 42 13.09 -7.00 -13.25
CA VAL A 42 12.49 -7.38 -11.95
C VAL A 42 11.23 -8.23 -12.13
N LEU A 43 10.61 -8.19 -13.31
CA LEU A 43 9.36 -8.86 -13.63
C LEU A 43 9.59 -10.24 -14.28
N THR A 44 10.84 -10.71 -14.34
CA THR A 44 11.16 -12.04 -14.88
C THR A 44 10.46 -13.11 -14.03
N GLY A 45 9.43 -13.78 -14.60
CA GLY A 45 8.59 -14.77 -13.92
C GLY A 45 7.20 -14.26 -13.48
N TRP A 46 6.88 -12.98 -13.74
CA TRP A 46 5.55 -12.42 -13.47
C TRP A 46 4.61 -12.60 -14.67
N PRO A 47 3.29 -12.67 -14.44
CA PRO A 47 2.33 -12.73 -15.54
C PRO A 47 2.44 -11.49 -16.43
N LYS A 48 2.26 -11.69 -17.75
CA LYS A 48 2.37 -10.62 -18.76
C LYS A 48 1.44 -9.46 -18.40
N GLY A 49 1.96 -8.23 -18.51
CA GLY A 49 1.22 -7.00 -18.20
C GLY A 49 1.28 -6.59 -16.72
N MET A 50 2.05 -7.29 -15.88
CA MET A 50 2.37 -6.80 -14.55
C MET A 50 3.33 -5.61 -14.62
N ARG A 51 3.12 -4.65 -13.72
CA ARG A 51 3.89 -3.43 -13.55
C ARG A 51 4.29 -3.33 -12.09
N LEU A 52 5.54 -2.94 -11.83
CA LEU A 52 6.04 -2.70 -10.48
C LEU A 52 6.22 -1.20 -10.29
N ILE A 53 5.48 -0.62 -9.34
CA ILE A 53 5.56 0.79 -9.02
C ILE A 53 6.35 0.95 -7.73
N VAL A 54 7.33 1.83 -7.76
CA VAL A 54 8.17 2.18 -6.61
C VAL A 54 7.89 3.61 -6.20
N ARG A 55 7.73 3.80 -4.89
CA ARG A 55 7.64 5.08 -4.24
C ARG A 55 8.88 5.32 -3.37
N LYS A 56 9.47 6.50 -3.51
CA LYS A 56 10.50 7.08 -2.65
C LYS A 56 9.84 8.13 -1.78
N GLU A 57 9.91 7.99 -0.46
CA GLU A 57 9.36 8.96 0.49
C GLU A 57 10.46 9.41 1.46
N ARG A 58 10.54 10.72 1.70
CA ARG A 58 11.51 11.28 2.65
C ARG A 58 11.14 10.86 4.08
N PRO A 59 12.00 10.10 4.79
CA PRO A 59 11.74 9.73 6.17
C PRO A 59 11.72 10.97 7.04
N HIS A 60 10.92 10.91 8.12
CA HIS A 60 10.96 11.95 9.13
C HIS A 60 12.34 11.98 9.81
N PRO A 61 12.83 13.18 10.18
CA PRO A 61 14.10 13.30 10.89
C PRO A 61 14.07 12.44 12.16
N GLY A 62 15.01 11.49 12.28
CA GLY A 62 15.08 10.52 13.38
C GLY A 62 14.49 9.13 13.10
N ALA A 63 13.95 8.88 11.90
CA ALA A 63 13.54 7.53 11.52
C ALA A 63 14.75 6.61 11.31
N GLN A 64 14.71 5.42 11.93
CA GLN A 64 15.74 4.41 11.71
C GLN A 64 15.65 3.87 10.29
N LEU A 65 16.68 4.16 9.48
CA LEU A 65 16.79 3.67 8.12
C LEU A 65 17.06 2.16 8.12
N ARG A 66 16.41 1.44 7.21
CA ARG A 66 16.66 0.03 6.95
C ARG A 66 17.58 -0.11 5.73
N ILE A 67 18.23 -1.27 5.62
CA ILE A 67 19.11 -1.61 4.48
C ILE A 67 18.39 -1.44 3.13
N THR A 68 17.06 -1.53 3.12
CA THR A 68 16.20 -1.34 1.93
C THR A 68 16.02 0.11 1.49
N ASP A 69 16.57 1.08 2.21
CA ASP A 69 16.46 2.50 1.86
C ASP A 69 17.55 2.86 0.83
N ALA A 70 17.16 3.60 -0.22
CA ALA A 70 18.10 4.11 -1.22
C ALA A 70 18.18 5.63 -1.08
N ASP A 71 19.38 6.19 -1.09
CA ASP A 71 19.61 7.64 -0.98
C ASP A 71 19.07 8.27 0.32
N GLY A 72 18.93 7.48 1.40
CA GLY A 72 18.28 7.94 2.64
C GLY A 72 16.77 8.16 2.52
N LEU A 73 16.15 7.67 1.44
CA LEU A 73 14.72 7.72 1.19
C LEU A 73 14.09 6.35 1.43
N ARG A 74 12.92 6.34 2.07
CA ARG A 74 12.17 5.12 2.33
C ARG A 74 11.59 4.60 1.03
N LEU A 75 11.95 3.37 0.67
CA LEU A 75 11.40 2.69 -0.48
C LEU A 75 10.14 1.90 -0.10
N THR A 76 9.10 2.03 -0.92
CA THR A 76 7.92 1.16 -0.87
C THR A 76 7.54 0.80 -2.29
N CYS A 77 7.31 -0.49 -2.55
CA CYS A 77 6.91 -0.97 -3.86
C CYS A 77 5.57 -1.71 -3.81
N PHE A 78 4.78 -1.58 -4.87
CA PHE A 78 3.58 -2.36 -5.07
C PHE A 78 3.47 -2.78 -6.54
N ALA A 79 2.93 -3.98 -6.75
CA ALA A 79 2.67 -4.50 -8.08
C ALA A 79 1.22 -4.27 -8.49
N THR A 80 1.00 -3.99 -9.77
CA THR A 80 -0.33 -3.85 -10.36
C THR A 80 -0.32 -4.29 -11.81
N ASN A 81 -1.47 -4.72 -12.32
CA ASN A 81 -1.69 -5.01 -13.75
C ASN A 81 -2.55 -3.91 -14.42
N THR A 82 -2.73 -2.76 -13.77
CA THR A 82 -3.55 -1.66 -14.31
C THR A 82 -2.74 -0.84 -15.31
N THR A 83 -3.17 -0.78 -16.57
CA THR A 83 -2.46 -0.11 -17.67
C THR A 83 -2.96 1.31 -17.96
N ASN A 84 -4.23 1.61 -17.67
CA ASN A 84 -4.90 2.81 -18.18
C ASN A 84 -4.83 4.04 -17.26
N LEU A 85 -4.02 3.99 -16.21
CA LEU A 85 -3.89 5.10 -15.26
C LEU A 85 -2.47 5.67 -15.28
N PRO A 86 -2.32 7.00 -15.21
CA PRO A 86 -1.02 7.63 -15.03
C PRO A 86 -0.44 7.20 -13.67
N ILE A 87 0.89 7.14 -13.60
CA ILE A 87 1.64 6.61 -12.45
C ILE A 87 1.25 7.33 -11.14
N ALA A 88 1.04 8.65 -11.20
CA ALA A 88 0.67 9.47 -10.06
C ALA A 88 -0.74 9.14 -9.51
N GLU A 89 -1.73 8.94 -10.39
CA GLU A 89 -3.10 8.59 -10.00
C GLU A 89 -3.19 7.16 -9.46
N LEU A 90 -2.42 6.25 -10.06
CA LEU A 90 -2.30 4.87 -9.60
C LEU A 90 -1.72 4.79 -8.18
N GLU A 91 -0.67 5.57 -7.87
CA GLU A 91 -0.13 5.68 -6.51
C GLU A 91 -1.17 6.24 -5.55
N LEU A 92 -1.87 7.32 -5.94
CA LEU A 92 -2.91 7.92 -5.12
C LEU A 92 -4.02 6.92 -4.78
N ARG A 93 -4.52 6.19 -5.78
CA ARG A 93 -5.53 5.13 -5.58
C ARG A 93 -5.05 4.06 -4.62
N HIS A 94 -3.79 3.65 -4.74
CA HIS A 94 -3.20 2.66 -3.85
C HIS A 94 -3.10 3.18 -2.41
N ARG A 95 -2.69 4.45 -2.21
CA ARG A 95 -2.65 5.10 -0.90
C ARG A 95 -4.03 5.20 -0.26
N LEU A 96 -5.05 5.59 -1.03
CA LEU A 96 -6.43 5.66 -0.55
C LEU A 96 -6.95 4.29 -0.13
N ARG A 97 -6.64 3.25 -0.92
CA ARG A 97 -6.99 1.87 -0.57
C ARG A 97 -6.30 1.40 0.71
N ALA A 98 -5.01 1.69 0.87
CA ALA A 98 -4.28 1.37 2.11
C ALA A 98 -4.93 2.05 3.34
N ARG A 99 -5.30 3.34 3.23
CA ARG A 99 -6.02 4.05 4.31
C ARG A 99 -7.38 3.41 4.62
N ALA A 100 -8.13 3.00 3.59
CA ALA A 100 -9.41 2.33 3.77
C ALA A 100 -9.24 0.97 4.47
N GLU A 101 -8.25 0.17 4.03
CA GLU A 101 -7.91 -1.12 4.64
C GLU A 101 -7.47 -0.96 6.10
N ASP A 102 -6.68 0.06 6.43
CA ASP A 102 -6.28 0.37 7.81
C ASP A 102 -7.46 0.83 8.67
N ARG A 103 -8.39 1.64 8.12
CA ARG A 103 -9.63 1.99 8.84
C ARG A 103 -10.48 0.76 9.14
N ILE A 104 -10.63 -0.15 8.17
CA ILE A 104 -11.37 -1.41 8.37
C ILE A 104 -10.66 -2.27 9.42
N ARG A 105 -9.32 -2.34 9.38
CA ARG A 105 -8.53 -3.08 10.37
C ARG A 105 -8.72 -2.51 11.77
N ASN A 106 -8.61 -1.19 11.93
CA ASN A 106 -8.80 -0.52 13.22
C ASN A 106 -10.24 -0.71 13.72
N ALA A 107 -11.25 -0.59 12.85
CA ALA A 107 -12.63 -0.84 13.21
C ALA A 107 -12.85 -2.29 13.69
N ARG A 108 -12.22 -3.28 13.04
CA ARG A 108 -12.25 -4.68 13.50
C ARG A 108 -11.53 -4.87 14.84
N ALA A 109 -10.41 -4.18 15.06
CA ALA A 109 -9.66 -4.25 16.30
C ALA A 109 -10.44 -3.64 17.48
N THR A 110 -11.16 -2.54 17.26
CA THR A 110 -11.97 -1.86 18.28
C THR A 110 -13.33 -2.53 18.53
N CYS A 111 -13.76 -3.46 17.68
CA CYS A 111 -15.02 -4.21 17.81
C CYS A 111 -14.78 -5.66 18.26
N PRO A 112 -14.89 -5.99 19.56
CA PRO A 112 -14.72 -7.35 20.07
C PRO A 112 -15.73 -8.35 19.49
N CYS A 113 -16.88 -7.87 19.01
CA CYS A 113 -17.94 -8.72 18.44
C CYS A 113 -17.58 -9.35 17.07
N THR A 114 -16.48 -8.93 16.43
CA THR A 114 -16.09 -9.45 15.10
C THR A 114 -14.98 -10.51 15.13
N THR A 115 -14.46 -10.89 16.30
CA THR A 115 -13.65 -12.11 16.45
C THR A 115 -14.54 -13.32 16.20
N ARG A 116 -14.66 -13.70 14.93
CA ARG A 116 -15.29 -14.94 14.49
C ARG A 116 -14.55 -16.10 15.15
N PRO A 117 -15.16 -16.88 16.06
CA PRO A 117 -14.55 -18.11 16.53
C PRO A 117 -14.36 -19.01 15.31
N LYS A 118 -13.14 -19.51 15.09
CA LYS A 118 -12.89 -20.53 14.07
C LYS A 118 -13.53 -21.83 14.56
N THR A 119 -14.77 -22.09 14.19
CA THR A 119 -15.38 -23.41 14.42
C THR A 119 -14.86 -24.40 13.37
N ALA A 120 -14.49 -25.59 13.82
CA ALA A 120 -13.84 -26.65 13.05
C ALA A 120 -14.77 -27.38 12.07
N SER A 121 -16.03 -26.97 11.89
CA SER A 121 -16.97 -27.68 11.04
C SER A 121 -18.04 -26.76 10.48
N GLY A 122 -18.34 -26.97 9.20
CA GLY A 122 -19.67 -26.80 8.59
C GLY A 122 -20.25 -25.39 8.58
N TRP A 123 -20.35 -24.82 7.39
CA TRP A 123 -21.20 -23.69 7.04
C TRP A 123 -22.44 -23.50 7.93
N ARG A 124 -22.62 -22.29 8.44
CA ARG A 124 -23.95 -21.75 8.73
C ARG A 124 -23.93 -20.24 8.55
N SER A 125 -24.62 -19.78 7.50
CA SER A 125 -25.07 -18.40 7.39
C SER A 125 -26.12 -18.15 8.46
N TYR A 126 -26.08 -16.99 9.12
CA TYR A 126 -27.28 -16.18 9.28
C TYR A 126 -26.88 -14.71 9.27
N ARG A 127 -27.63 -13.93 8.49
CA ARG A 127 -27.49 -12.49 8.39
C ARG A 127 -28.54 -11.85 9.31
N SER A 128 -28.09 -10.81 10.02
CA SER A 128 -28.85 -9.61 10.44
C SER A 128 -29.81 -9.75 11.64
N PRO A 129 -30.26 -8.65 12.29
CA PRO A 129 -29.97 -7.21 12.04
C PRO A 129 -29.56 -6.44 13.33
N SER A 130 -28.93 -5.27 13.21
CA SER A 130 -28.64 -4.31 14.30
C SER A 130 -27.52 -4.71 15.31
N THR A 131 -26.81 -3.71 15.84
CA THR A 131 -25.67 -3.75 16.79
C THR A 131 -24.29 -4.05 16.17
N CYS A 132 -23.38 -3.10 15.96
CA CYS A 132 -23.28 -1.66 16.18
C CYS A 132 -22.16 -1.17 15.23
N TRP A 133 -22.17 0.04 14.68
CA TRP A 133 -21.80 1.32 15.32
C TRP A 133 -22.76 2.43 14.86
N PRO A 134 -23.14 3.38 15.74
CA PRO A 134 -22.21 4.38 16.27
C PRO A 134 -22.15 4.41 17.80
N GLY A 135 -20.93 4.25 18.35
CA GLY A 135 -20.67 4.13 19.79
C GLY A 135 -20.72 2.68 20.25
N CYS A 136 -19.60 1.96 20.15
CA CYS A 136 -19.48 0.65 20.77
C CYS A 136 -19.73 0.77 22.28
N ARG A 137 -20.91 0.34 22.74
CA ARG A 137 -21.15 -0.03 24.13
C ARG A 137 -21.65 -1.47 24.09
N CYS A 138 -20.74 -2.40 24.37
CA CYS A 138 -21.10 -3.76 24.75
C CYS A 138 -21.96 -3.65 26.01
N SER A 139 -23.26 -3.87 25.86
CA SER A 139 -24.11 -4.20 27.00
C SER A 139 -24.30 -5.72 26.96
N LEU A 140 -23.96 -6.33 28.10
CA LEU A 140 -23.97 -7.75 28.45
C LEU A 140 -25.24 -8.48 28.01
#